data_AF-A0A2M7Z2J3-F1
#
_entry.id   AF-A0A2M7Z2J3-F1
#
_cell.length_a   1.000
_cell.length_b   1.000
_cell.length_c   1.000
_cell.angle_alpha   90.00
_cell.angle_beta   90.00
_cell.angle_gamma   90.00
#
_symmetry.space_group_name_H-M   'P 1'
#
loop_
_entity.id
_entity.type
_entity.pdbx_description
1 polymer ?
#
loop_
_entity_poly.entity_id
_entity_poly.type
_entity_poly.pdbx_seq_one_letter_code
_entity_poly.pdbx_strand_id
1 'polypeptide(L)' 'MLEEKREKFKKISEKMGEAFAKLGLSPNQYTLFSLFFVLISFYFLTSKNLVLALIFFVIASVLDFIDGAVAKFLKRETKK' A
#
# COMPACT_ATOMS: atom_id res chain seq x y z
N MET A 1 6.21 4.75 -25.44
CA MET A 1 6.81 3.90 -24.38
C MET A 1 6.49 4.32 -22.95
N LEU A 2 6.59 5.60 -22.56
CA LEU A 2 6.24 6.03 -21.18
C LEU A 2 4.73 5.98 -20.89
N GLU A 3 3.89 6.31 -21.88
CA GLU A 3 2.43 6.30 -21.72
C GLU A 3 1.84 4.88 -21.60
N GLU A 4 2.32 3.90 -22.36
CA GLU A 4 1.89 2.50 -22.22
C GLU A 4 2.23 1.90 -20.85
N LYS A 5 3.41 2.22 -20.30
CA LYS A 5 3.76 1.80 -18.94
C LYS A 5 2.80 2.44 -17.94
N ARG A 6 2.48 3.73 -18.10
CA ARG A 6 1.52 4.44 -17.25
C ARG A 6 0.13 3.80 -17.27
N GLU A 7 -0.36 3.34 -18.42
CA GLU A 7 -1.63 2.61 -18.50
C GLU A 7 -1.60 1.26 -17.81
N LYS A 8 -0.52 0.47 -17.99
CA LYS A 8 -0.36 -0.82 -17.32
C LYS A 8 -0.31 -0.66 -15.80
N PHE A 9 0.47 0.30 -15.30
CA PHE A 9 0.55 0.63 -13.88
C PHE A 9 -0.81 1.10 -13.33
N LYS A 10 -1.53 1.91 -14.11
CA LYS A 10 -2.86 2.39 -13.74
C LYS A 10 -3.86 1.23 -13.64
N LYS A 11 -3.88 0.30 -14.60
CA LYS A 11 -4.73 -0.91 -14.56
C LYS A 11 -4.40 -1.82 -13.38
N ILE A 12 -3.12 -2.00 -13.06
CA ILE A 12 -2.70 -2.80 -11.88
C ILE A 12 -3.17 -2.13 -10.59
N SER A 13 -2.90 -0.83 -10.44
CA SER A 13 -3.34 -0.03 -9.28
C SER A 13 -4.88 -0.04 -9.14
N GLU A 14 -5.62 0.01 -10.25
CA GLU A 14 -7.07 -0.09 -10.25
C GLU A 14 -7.57 -1.46 -9.78
N LYS A 15 -7.01 -2.56 -10.31
CA LYS A 15 -7.37 -3.92 -9.88
C LYS A 15 -7.02 -4.18 -8.42
N MET A 16 -5.86 -3.70 -7.97
CA MET A 16 -5.48 -3.79 -6.56
C MET A 16 -6.43 -2.97 -5.69
N GLY A 17 -6.69 -1.72 -6.06
CA GLY A 17 -7.63 -0.85 -5.35
C GLY A 17 -9.02 -1.48 -5.23
N GLU A 18 -9.54 -2.07 -6.30
CA GLU A 18 -10.83 -2.78 -6.30
C GLU A 18 -10.81 -4.02 -5.39
N ALA A 19 -9.78 -4.88 -5.51
CA ALA A 19 -9.68 -6.11 -4.71
C ALA A 19 -9.56 -5.81 -3.21
N PHE A 20 -8.75 -4.82 -2.84
CA PHE A 20 -8.55 -4.42 -1.45
C PHE A 20 -9.67 -3.53 -0.91
N ALA A 21 -10.41 -2.79 -1.76
CA ALA A 21 -11.63 -2.09 -1.34
C ALA A 21 -12.77 -3.06 -1.00
N LYS A 22 -12.87 -4.21 -1.69
CA LYS A 22 -13.86 -5.25 -1.39
C LYS A 22 -13.70 -5.90 -0.02
N LEU A 23 -12.52 -5.77 0.61
CA LEU A 23 -12.29 -6.21 1.99
C LEU A 23 -13.02 -5.32 3.02
N GLY A 24 -13.64 -4.21 2.60
CA GLY A 24 -14.38 -3.30 3.47
C GLY A 24 -13.49 -2.42 4.37
N LEU A 25 -12.17 -2.47 4.17
CA LEU A 25 -11.22 -1.65 4.90
C LEU A 25 -11.15 -0.25 4.30
N SER A 26 -11.16 0.78 5.16
CA SER A 26 -10.94 2.16 4.74
C SER A 26 -9.47 2.39 4.38
N PRO A 27 -9.14 3.33 3.47
CA PRO A 27 -7.75 3.69 3.16
C PRO A 27 -6.93 4.00 4.42
N ASN A 28 -7.53 4.70 5.38
CA ASN A 28 -6.88 5.07 6.64
C ASN A 28 -6.49 3.84 7.49
N GLN A 29 -7.22 2.73 7.39
CA GLN A 29 -6.86 1.49 8.08
C GLN A 29 -5.61 0.87 7.46
N TYR A 30 -5.45 0.91 6.13
CA TYR A 30 -4.23 0.46 5.47
C TYR A 30 -3.02 1.31 5.87
N THR A 31 -3.18 2.64 5.95
CA THR A 31 -2.14 3.55 6.45
C THR A 31 -1.79 3.25 7.91
N LEU A 32 -2.77 2.92 8.75
CA LEU A 32 -2.51 2.55 10.15
C LEU A 32 -1.71 1.24 10.24
N PHE A 33 -2.05 0.25 9.41
CA PHE A 33 -1.29 -1.00 9.33
C PHE A 33 0.12 -0.77 8.79
N SER A 34 0.30 0.04 7.74
CA SER A 34 1.63 0.36 7.20
C SER A 34 2.51 1.02 8.26
N LEU A 35 1.95 1.98 9.02
CA LEU A 35 2.63 2.62 10.14
C LEU A 35 3.04 1.62 11.23
N PHE A 36 2.15 0.71 11.61
CA PHE A 36 2.46 -0.34 12.59
C PHE A 36 3.65 -1.20 12.15
N PHE A 37 3.67 -1.64 10.88
CA PHE A 37 4.78 -2.43 10.36
C PHE A 37 6.08 -1.63 10.21
N VAL A 38 6.01 -0.33 9.90
CA VAL A 38 7.21 0.52 9.81
C VAL A 38 7.84 0.73 11.19
N LEU A 39 7.03 0.81 12.26
CA LEU A 39 7.54 0.89 13.64
C LEU A 39 8.24 -0.41 14.04
N ILE A 40 7.69 -1.57 13.65
CA ILE A 40 8.35 -2.87 13.85
C ILE A 40 9.67 -2.93 13.08
N SER A 41 9.66 -2.49 11.81
CA SER A 41 10.87 -2.37 11.01
C SER A 41 11.94 -1.51 11.70
N PHE A 42 11.53 -0.35 12.23
CA PHE A 42 12.43 0.55 12.95
C PHE A 42 13.02 -0.10 14.20
N TYR A 43 12.23 -0.87 14.96
CA TYR A 43 12.72 -1.64 16.10
C TYR A 43 13.77 -2.70 15.71
N PHE A 44 13.57 -3.41 14.59
CA PHE A 44 14.58 -4.36 14.11
C PHE A 44 15.83 -3.67 13.56
N LEU A 45 15.67 -2.48 13.00
CA LEU A 45 16.77 -1.65 12.53
C LEU A 45 17.68 -1.23 13.70
N THR A 46 17.11 -0.80 14.83
CA THR A 46 17.90 -0.47 16.04
C THR A 46 18.54 -1.69 16.67
N SER A 47 17.92 -2.86 16.54
CA SER A 47 18.46 -4.16 16.97
C SER A 47 19.54 -4.72 16.03
N LYS A 48 19.97 -3.98 15.00
CA LYS A 48 20.91 -4.39 13.94
C LYS A 48 20.48 -5.63 13.14
N ASN A 49 19.22 -6.04 13.23
CA ASN A 49 18.68 -7.15 12.45
C ASN A 49 18.15 -6.63 11.11
N LEU A 50 19.07 -6.40 10.17
CA LEU A 50 18.79 -5.77 8.89
C LEU A 50 17.84 -6.58 8.00
N VAL A 51 17.90 -7.92 8.09
CA VAL A 51 17.04 -8.80 7.29
C VAL A 51 15.58 -8.66 7.72
N LEU A 52 15.30 -8.73 9.02
CA LEU A 52 13.94 -8.53 9.52
C LEU A 52 13.46 -7.10 9.32
N ALA A 53 14.32 -6.10 9.54
CA ALA A 53 14.00 -4.71 9.25
C ALA A 53 13.57 -4.53 7.78
N LEU A 54 14.34 -5.08 6.83
CA LEU A 54 14.01 -5.01 5.41
C LEU A 54 12.67 -5.70 5.09
N ILE A 55 12.40 -6.88 5.66
CA ILE A 55 11.14 -7.60 5.44
C ILE A 55 9.96 -6.75 5.89
N PHE A 56 10.00 -6.21 7.12
CA PHE A 56 8.91 -5.39 7.64
C PHE A 56 8.77 -4.06 6.91
N PHE A 57 9.89 -3.46 6.49
CA PHE A 57 9.88 -2.25 5.68
C PHE A 57 9.20 -2.47 4.32
N VAL A 58 9.50 -3.58 3.64
CA VAL A 58 8.87 -3.93 2.36
C VAL A 58 7.38 -4.16 2.56
N ILE A 59 6.97 -4.87 3.61
CA ILE A 59 5.55 -5.07 3.94
C ILE A 59 4.84 -3.72 4.16
N ALA A 60 5.43 -2.83 4.97
CA ALA A 60 4.89 -1.50 5.20
C ALA A 60 4.75 -0.70 3.89
N SER A 61 5.78 -0.73 3.05
CA SER A 61 5.79 -0.02 1.76
C SER A 61 4.72 -0.54 0.79
N VAL A 62 4.46 -1.85 0.79
CA VAL A 62 3.37 -2.45 -0.02
C VAL A 62 2.00 -2.02 0.49
N LEU A 63 1.80 -1.99 1.81
CA LEU A 63 0.54 -1.54 2.41
C LEU A 63 0.26 -0.06 2.14
N ASP A 64 1.28 0.78 2.20
CA ASP A 64 1.21 2.20 1.85
C ASP A 64 0.83 2.39 0.37
N PHE A 65 1.41 1.58 -0.52
CA PHE A 65 0.98 1.60 -1.94
C PHE A 65 -0.48 1.16 -2.13
N ILE A 66 -0.95 0.17 -1.35
CA ILE A 66 -2.33 -0.30 -1.39
C ILE A 66 -3.28 0.79 -0.91
N ASP A 67 -2.94 1.53 0.15
CA ASP A 67 -3.82 2.60 0.67
C ASP A 67 -4.13 3.66 -0.40
N GLY A 68 -3.12 4.05 -1.19
CA GLY A 68 -3.24 5.03 -2.26
C GLY A 68 -4.06 4.48 -3.43
N ALA A 69 -3.90 3.18 -3.72
CA ALA A 69 -4.69 2.49 -4.73
C ALA A 69 -6.18 2.41 -4.33
N VAL A 70 -6.46 2.04 -3.07
CA VAL A 70 -7.83 1.96 -2.52
C VAL A 70 -8.46 3.35 -2.44
N ALA A 71 -7.74 4.37 -1.95
CA ALA A 71 -8.22 5.74 -1.90
C ALA A 71 -8.59 6.29 -3.29
N LYS A 72 -7.79 5.97 -4.30
CA LYS A 72 -8.04 6.36 -5.69
C LYS A 72 -9.24 5.65 -6.28
N PHE A 73 -9.44 4.37 -5.93
CA PHE A 73 -10.63 3.60 -6.35
C PHE A 73 -11.90 4.18 -5.70
N LEU A 74 -11.92 4.36 -4.38
CA LEU A 74 -13.08 4.89 -3.65
C LEU A 74 -13.44 6.34 -4.07
N LYS A 75 -12.44 7.22 -4.32
CA LYS A 75 -12.71 8.57 -4.84
C LYS A 75 -13.38 8.58 -6.23
N ARG A 76 -13.22 7.51 -7.02
CA ARG A 76 -13.92 7.36 -8.30
C ARG A 76 -15.34 6.84 -8.13
N GLU A 77 -15.57 5.99 -7.13
CA GLU A 77 -16.91 5.53 -6.76
C GLU A 77 -17.77 6.70 -6.25
N THR A 78 -17.22 7.61 -5.41
CA THR A 78 -17.98 8.76 -4.87
C THR A 78 -18.32 9.85 -5.90
N LYS A 79 -17.63 9.87 -7.06
CA LYS A 79 -17.90 10.84 -8.15
C LYS A 79 -18.87 10.33 -9.22
N LYS A 80 -19.48 9.16 -9.04
CA LYS A 80 -20.51 8.62 -9.93
C LYS A 80 -21.90 9.13 -9.58
#